data_AF-A0A352RGC4-F1
#
_entry.id   AF-A0A352RGC4-F1
#
_cell.length_a   1.000
_cell.length_b   1.000
_cell.length_c   1.000
_cell.angle_alpha   90.00
_cell.angle_beta   90.00
_cell.angle_gamma   90.00
#
_symmetry.space_group_name_H-M   'P 1'
#
loop_
_entity.id
_entity.type
_entity.pdbx_description
1 polymer ?
#
loop_
_entity_poly.entity_id
_entity_poly.type
_entity_poly.pdbx_seq_one_letter_code
_entity_poly.pdbx_strand_id
1 'polypeptide(L)' 'QMALAFVRTRPFMASVLLGATSVKQLDTNLASVELELSAEVLEGIEEIHGRIPNPCP' A
#
# COMPACT_ATOMS: atom_id res chain seq x y z
N GLN A 1 5.19 1.27 4.36
CA GLN A 1 4.67 2.44 3.62
C GLN A 1 4.16 2.09 2.23
N MET A 2 4.94 1.39 1.38
CA MET A 2 4.53 1.02 0.01
C MET A 2 3.15 0.36 -0.09
N ALA A 3 2.84 -0.62 0.77
CA ALA A 3 1.52 -1.27 0.79
C ALA A 3 0.38 -0.28 1.06
N LEU A 4 0.56 0.64 2.02
CA LEU A 4 -0.43 1.67 2.36
C LEU A 4 -0.62 2.69 1.22
N ALA A 5 0.47 3.04 0.52
CA ALA A 5 0.41 3.89 -0.66
C ALA A 5 -0.33 3.21 -1.82
N PHE A 6 -0.04 1.93 -2.06
CA PHE A 6 -0.71 1.14 -3.10
C PHE A 6 -2.22 1.05 -2.86
N VAL A 7 -2.65 0.64 -1.65
CA VAL A 7 -4.07 0.46 -1.37
C VAL A 7 -4.82 1.79 -1.45
N ARG A 8 -4.26 2.91 -0.95
CA ARG A 8 -4.88 4.25 -1.03
C ARG A 8 -5.20 4.68 -2.46
N THR A 9 -4.38 4.27 -3.44
CA THR A 9 -4.58 4.66 -4.85
C THR A 9 -5.75 3.95 -5.55
N ARG A 10 -6.38 2.97 -4.91
CA ARG A 10 -7.46 2.20 -5.54
C ARG A 10 -8.76 3.02 -5.61
N PRO A 11 -9.48 2.99 -6.74
CA PRO A 11 -10.62 3.88 -6.99
C PRO A 11 -11.82 3.66 -6.05
N PHE A 12 -11.93 2.48 -5.44
CA PHE A 12 -12.99 2.11 -4.51
C PHE A 12 -12.62 2.32 -3.03
N MET A 13 -11.41 2.83 -2.76
CA MET A 13 -10.93 3.03 -1.39
C MET A 13 -11.40 4.37 -0.82
N ALA A 14 -12.28 4.34 0.17
CA ALA A 14 -12.69 5.56 0.88
C ALA A 14 -11.72 5.97 2.00
N SER A 15 -11.18 4.99 2.73
CA SER A 15 -10.24 5.20 3.82
C SER A 15 -9.39 3.95 4.06
N VAL A 16 -8.21 4.13 4.66
CA VAL A 16 -7.30 3.05 5.04
C VAL A 16 -7.20 3.02 6.57
N LEU A 17 -7.64 1.92 7.19
CA LEU A 17 -7.56 1.74 8.64
C LEU A 17 -6.13 1.37 9.04
N LEU A 18 -5.49 2.22 9.85
CA LEU A 18 -4.11 2.03 10.27
C LEU A 18 -4.03 1.26 11.59
N GLY A 19 -3.22 0.19 11.61
CA GLY A 19 -2.80 -0.50 12.84
C GLY A 19 -1.37 -0.11 13.22
N ALA A 20 -1.16 0.29 14.47
CA ALA A 20 0.17 0.59 15.01
C ALA A 20 0.24 0.21 16.50
N THR A 21 1.32 -0.44 16.92
CA THR A 21 1.58 -0.75 18.35
C THR A 21 2.58 0.22 18.98
N SER A 22 3.05 1.22 18.21
CA SER A 22 3.97 2.26 18.66
C SER A 22 3.76 3.56 17.89
N VAL A 23 4.12 4.70 18.50
CA VAL A 23 4.02 6.03 17.85
C VAL A 23 4.90 6.10 16.60
N LYS A 24 6.12 5.53 16.65
CA LYS A 24 7.01 5.47 15.48
C LYS A 24 6.40 4.73 14.28
N GLN A 25 5.66 3.64 14.53
CA GLN A 25 4.93 2.94 13.46
C GLN A 25 3.79 3.79 12.92
N LEU A 26 3.06 4.49 13.80
CA LEU A 26 2.00 5.40 13.39
C LEU A 26 2.56 6.52 12.48
N ASP A 27 3.65 7.16 12.87
CA ASP A 27 4.30 8.21 12.08
C ASP A 27 4.73 7.68 10.71
N THR A 28 5.33 6.48 10.69
CA THR A 28 5.69 5.80 9.45
C THR A 28 4.46 5.52 8.59
N ASN A 29 3.35 5.06 9.18
CA ASN A 29 2.12 4.79 8.46
C ASN A 29 1.50 6.07 7.89
N LEU A 30 1.50 7.17 8.64
CA LEU A 30 0.99 8.47 8.22
C LEU A 30 1.80 9.04 7.05
N ALA A 31 3.13 8.98 7.13
CA ALA A 31 4.02 9.43 6.05
C ALA A 31 3.83 8.66 4.73
N SER A 32 3.11 7.52 4.74
CA SER A 32 2.74 6.84 3.49
C SER A 32 1.77 7.65 2.61
N VAL A 33 1.08 8.66 3.16
CA VAL A 33 0.13 9.52 2.41
C VAL A 33 0.81 10.35 1.33
N GLU A 34 2.05 10.75 1.56
CA GLU A 34 2.85 11.58 0.64
C GLU A 34 3.63 10.73 -0.38
N LEU A 35 3.63 9.41 -0.19
CA LEU A 35 4.34 8.49 -1.08
C LEU A 35 3.50 8.20 -2.34
N GLU A 36 4.01 8.64 -3.48
CA GLU A 36 3.53 8.25 -4.80
C GLU A 36 4.40 7.11 -5.34
N LEU A 37 3.77 6.03 -5.82
CA LEU A 37 4.48 4.91 -6.41
C LEU A 37 4.75 5.20 -7.88
N SER A 38 5.99 5.00 -8.32
CA SER A 38 6.35 5.13 -9.73
C SER A 38 5.65 4.06 -10.58
N ALA A 39 5.52 4.34 -11.87
CA ALA A 39 4.94 3.39 -12.83
C ALA A 39 5.68 2.04 -12.82
N GLU A 40 7.00 2.05 -12.73
CA GLU A 40 7.84 0.84 -12.63
C GLU A 40 7.49 -0.02 -11.41
N VAL A 41 7.29 0.61 -10.25
CA VAL A 41 6.91 -0.11 -9.02
C VAL A 41 5.51 -0.69 -9.14
N LEU A 42 4.57 0.05 -9.74
CA LEU A 42 3.21 -0.44 -9.98
C LEU A 42 3.22 -1.64 -10.93
N GLU A 43 3.98 -1.57 -12.02
CA GLU A 43 4.11 -2.66 -12.99
C GLU A 43 4.70 -3.93 -12.34
N GLY A 44 5.75 -3.78 -11.51
CA GLY A 44 6.31 -4.91 -10.76
C GLY A 44 5.32 -5.53 -9.76
N ILE A 45 4.46 -4.73 -9.12
CA ILE A 45 3.40 -5.24 -8.24
C ILE A 45 2.39 -6.07 -9.05
N GLU A 46 1.95 -5.58 -10.21
CA GLU A 46 1.00 -6.28 -11.08
C GLU A 46 1.61 -7.59 -11.65
N GLU A 47 2.90 -7.60 -12.01
CA GLU A 47 3.58 -8.81 -12.47
C GLU A 47 3.60 -9.90 -11.37
N ILE A 48 3.98 -9.52 -10.14
CA ILE A 48 4.01 -10.44 -9.00
C ILE A 48 2.59 -10.94 -8.69
N HIS A 49 1.59 -10.06 -8.71
CA HIS A 49 0.19 -10.43 -8.48
C HIS A 49 -0.34 -11.37 -9.57
N GLY A 50 0.04 -11.16 -10.84
CA GLY A 50 -0.30 -12.07 -11.94
C GLY A 50 0.31 -13.46 -11.79
N ARG A 51 1.51 -13.56 -11.20
CA ARG A 51 2.18 -14.84 -10.92
C ARG A 51 1.61 -15.56 -9.70
N ILE A 52 1.19 -14.81 -8.68
CA ILE A 52 0.63 -15.33 -7.43
C ILE A 52 -0.68 -14.58 -7.13
N PRO A 53 -1.77 -14.95 -7.81
CA PRO A 53 -3.05 -14.29 -7.61
C PRO A 53 -3.65 -14.69 -6.25
N ASN A 54 -4.13 -13.68 -5.50
CA ASN A 54 -4.85 -13.82 -4.23
C ASN A 54 -4.28 -14.89 -3.26
N PRO A 55 -3.02 -14.78 -2.82
CA PRO A 55 -2.41 -15.74 -1.91
C PRO A 55 -3.05 -15.75 -0.51
N CYS A 56 -3.75 -14.67 -0.14
CA CYS A 56 -4.45 -14.52 1.12
C CYS A 56 -5.82 -13.90 0.82
N PRO A 57 -6.90 -14.71 0.83
CA PRO A 57 -8.27 -14.25 0.58
C PRO A 57 -8.89 -13.53 1.77
#